data_AF-A0A9D7URB8-F1
#
_entry.id   AF-A0A9D7URB8-F1
#
_cell.length_a   1.000
_cell.length_b   1.000
_cell.length_c   1.000
_cell.angle_alpha   90.00
_cell.angle_beta   90.00
_cell.angle_gamma   90.00
#
_symmetry.space_group_name_H-M   'P 1'
#
loop_
_entity.id
_entity.type
_entity.pdbx_description
1 polymer ?
#
loop_
_entity_poly.entity_id
_entity_poly.type
_entity_poly.pdbx_seq_one_letter_code
_entity_poly.pdbx_strand_id
1 'polypeptide(L)'
;PRRLRQNQTLPCPARTGPQGYTDAVVLNNPAQRNALYSQRMLGAIGGYRAETHMEALMASAPAQSGLDQAQYADMKMWLPGDILTKVDRTSMAVGLEAREPLLDHRLLEFAASLPEKMRIMGGQGKWLMKRTMEGYLPKDILYRPKMGFVTPIDQWFRGSLADEARALSTSLTLSQMDLFDSKAIAKAAEDHIAGRINNGRLLWQLVMLEKSLNKLFA
;
A
#
# COMPACT_ATOMS: atom_id res chain seq x y z
N PRO A 1 -13.94 -16.10 11.71
CA PRO A 1 -14.06 -14.67 12.09
C PRO A 1 -12.69 -14.07 12.46
N ARG A 2 -11.97 -13.53 11.48
CA ARG A 2 -10.67 -12.86 11.70
C ARG A 2 -10.87 -11.49 12.37
N ARG A 3 -11.23 -11.52 13.66
CA ARG A 3 -11.04 -10.38 14.55
C ARG A 3 -9.52 -10.25 14.73
N LEU A 4 -9.01 -9.03 14.66
CA LEU A 4 -7.62 -8.65 14.95
C LEU A 4 -6.60 -8.93 13.84
N ARG A 5 -6.63 -8.11 12.79
CA ARG A 5 -5.40 -7.63 12.15
C ARG A 5 -4.89 -6.46 13.01
N GLN A 6 -4.48 -6.76 14.24
CA GLN A 6 -4.16 -5.79 15.30
C GLN A 6 -2.66 -5.77 15.62
N ASN A 7 -1.80 -6.05 14.65
CA ASN A 7 -0.34 -6.02 14.86
C ASN A 7 0.32 -4.71 14.44
N GLN A 8 -0.45 -3.67 14.08
CA GLN A 8 0.08 -2.33 13.79
C GLN A 8 -0.78 -1.18 14.33
N THR A 9 -1.96 -1.45 14.93
CA THR A 9 -2.89 -0.38 15.36
C THR A 9 -2.60 0.21 16.74
N LEU A 10 -1.57 -0.28 17.45
CA LEU A 10 -1.12 0.32 18.70
C LEU A 10 0.41 0.46 18.68
N PRO A 11 0.92 1.60 18.19
CA PRO A 11 2.04 2.19 18.91
C PRO A 11 1.72 3.64 19.28
N CYS A 12 1.76 3.88 20.58
CA CYS A 12 2.09 5.15 21.22
C CYS A 12 1.03 6.30 21.19
N PRO A 13 0.59 6.82 22.36
CA PRO A 13 -0.25 8.02 22.45
C PRO A 13 0.42 9.32 21.98
N ALA A 14 1.63 9.27 21.41
CA ALA A 14 2.40 10.43 20.96
C ALA A 14 2.30 10.73 19.44
N ARG A 15 1.50 9.98 18.67
CA ARG A 15 1.43 10.15 17.21
C ARG A 15 0.38 11.15 16.80
N THR A 16 0.72 12.01 15.84
CA THR A 16 -0.27 12.88 15.19
C THR A 16 -1.18 12.06 14.27
N GLY A 17 -2.35 12.61 13.93
CA GLY A 17 -3.27 11.99 12.96
C GLY A 17 -2.58 11.57 11.64
N PRO A 18 -1.79 12.46 11.00
CA PRO A 18 -1.03 12.12 9.79
C PRO A 18 -0.02 10.98 9.95
N GLN A 19 0.73 10.94 11.06
CA GLN A 19 1.68 9.86 11.33
C GLN A 19 0.96 8.53 11.55
N GLY A 20 -0.14 8.55 12.31
CA GLY A 20 -0.95 7.36 12.56
C GLY A 20 -1.55 6.80 11.27
N TYR A 21 -2.05 7.67 10.38
CA TYR A 21 -2.59 7.23 9.09
C TYR A 21 -1.50 6.67 8.18
N THR A 22 -0.38 7.38 8.04
CA THR A 22 0.72 6.98 7.16
C THR A 22 1.29 5.62 7.56
N ASP A 23 1.49 5.38 8.86
CA ASP A 23 1.95 4.09 9.36
C ASP A 23 0.96 2.95 9.10
N ALA A 24 -0.35 3.24 9.05
CA ALA A 24 -1.39 2.25 8.78
C ALA A 24 -1.47 1.85 7.29
N VAL A 25 -1.03 2.72 6.39
CA VAL A 25 -1.08 2.47 4.93
C VAL A 25 0.29 2.06 4.35
N VAL A 26 1.38 2.30 5.08
CA VAL A 26 2.72 1.94 4.62
C VAL A 26 2.86 0.42 4.49
N LEU A 27 3.50 -0.04 3.41
CA LEU A 27 3.70 -1.47 3.15
C LEU A 27 4.86 -2.04 3.96
N ASN A 28 5.99 -1.34 3.96
CA ASN A 28 7.15 -1.64 4.79
C ASN A 28 7.44 -0.41 5.62
N ASN A 29 7.48 -0.54 6.94
CA ASN A 29 7.75 0.59 7.81
C ASN A 29 9.23 1.01 7.75
N PRO A 30 9.60 2.20 8.28
CA PRO A 30 10.98 2.68 8.25
C PRO A 30 12.00 1.71 8.85
N ALA A 31 11.65 1.04 9.95
CA ALA A 31 12.54 0.08 10.61
C ALA A 31 12.85 -1.12 9.71
N GLN A 32 11.84 -1.65 9.02
CA GLN A 32 12.02 -2.74 8.05
C GLN A 32 12.90 -2.31 6.87
N ARG A 33 12.69 -1.11 6.32
CA ARG A 33 13.51 -0.61 5.21
C ARG A 33 14.96 -0.36 5.63
N ASN A 34 15.17 0.27 6.78
CA ASN A 34 16.53 0.55 7.28
C ASN A 34 17.31 -0.73 7.59
N ALA A 35 16.63 -1.80 8.01
CA ALA A 35 17.26 -3.11 8.21
C ALA A 35 17.65 -3.81 6.90
N LEU A 36 17.13 -3.37 5.75
CA LEU A 36 17.43 -3.92 4.42
C LEU A 36 18.45 -3.10 3.65
N TYR A 37 18.58 -1.81 3.94
CA TYR A 37 19.47 -0.92 3.20
C TYR A 37 20.95 -1.23 3.51
N SER A 38 21.79 -1.09 2.49
CA SER A 38 23.25 -1.11 2.66
C SER A 38 23.72 0.12 3.45
N GLN A 39 24.95 0.08 3.97
CA GLN A 39 25.55 1.25 4.62
C GLN A 39 25.66 2.45 3.67
N ARG A 40 25.97 2.20 2.39
CA ARG A 40 25.98 3.22 1.35
C ARG A 40 24.61 3.88 1.21
N MET A 41 23.54 3.09 1.12
CA MET A 41 22.18 3.60 0.96
C MET A 41 21.72 4.37 2.20
N LEU A 42 22.04 3.89 3.41
CA LEU A 42 21.77 4.62 4.65
C LEU A 42 22.50 5.97 4.72
N GLY A 43 23.73 6.04 4.21
CA GLY A 43 24.46 7.31 4.06
C GLY A 43 23.81 8.23 3.02
N ALA A 44 23.44 7.69 1.86
CA ALA A 44 22.88 8.46 0.75
C ALA A 44 21.46 8.99 1.02
N ILE A 45 20.62 8.23 1.73
CA ILE A 45 19.24 8.64 2.04
C ILE A 45 19.21 9.82 3.02
N GLY A 46 20.26 10.03 3.82
CA GLY A 46 20.41 11.23 4.65
C GLY A 46 19.26 11.47 5.64
N GLY A 47 18.60 10.41 6.10
CA GLY A 47 17.43 10.50 6.98
C GLY A 47 16.10 10.80 6.29
N TYR A 48 16.06 10.84 4.96
CA TYR A 48 14.81 10.98 4.21
C TYR A 48 13.83 9.84 4.55
N ARG A 49 12.57 10.23 4.80
CA ARG A 49 11.44 9.32 5.03
C ARG A 49 10.41 9.52 3.94
N ALA A 50 10.04 8.43 3.26
CA ALA A 50 8.99 8.45 2.25
C ALA A 50 7.64 8.90 2.82
N GLU A 51 7.39 8.60 4.10
CA GLU A 51 6.20 8.99 4.84
C GLU A 51 6.02 10.50 4.94
N THR A 52 7.13 11.26 4.99
CA THR A 52 7.10 12.73 5.16
C THR A 52 6.28 13.40 4.06
N HIS A 53 6.31 12.87 2.83
CA HIS A 53 5.52 13.44 1.74
C HIS A 53 4.01 13.28 1.99
N MET A 54 3.58 12.11 2.45
CA MET A 54 2.18 11.86 2.78
C MET A 54 1.73 12.66 4.00
N GLU A 55 2.58 12.71 5.04
CA GLU A 55 2.36 13.52 6.25
C GLU A 55 2.18 15.01 5.87
N ALA A 56 3.01 15.55 4.97
CA ALA A 56 2.92 16.92 4.47
C ALA A 56 1.65 17.18 3.64
N LEU A 57 1.25 16.25 2.78
CA LEU A 57 0.00 16.34 2.01
C LEU A 57 -1.23 16.39 2.94
N MET A 58 -1.25 15.55 3.98
CA MET A 58 -2.33 15.57 4.97
C MET A 58 -2.36 16.88 5.76
N ALA A 59 -1.20 17.37 6.19
CA ALA A 59 -1.09 18.60 6.97
C ALA A 59 -1.49 19.86 6.18
N SER A 60 -1.24 19.86 4.86
CA SER A 60 -1.58 20.97 3.96
C SER A 60 -2.96 20.82 3.29
N ALA A 61 -3.70 19.77 3.62
CA ALA A 61 -5.00 19.50 3.01
C ALA A 61 -6.02 20.60 3.36
N PRO A 62 -6.82 21.09 2.40
CA PRO A 62 -7.96 21.96 2.67
C PRO A 62 -9.11 21.12 3.28
N ALA A 63 -8.94 20.73 4.53
CA ALA A 63 -9.70 19.68 5.20
C ALA A 63 -10.37 20.18 6.49
N GLN A 64 -11.56 19.64 6.81
CA GLN A 64 -12.28 19.97 8.04
C GLN A 64 -12.09 18.90 9.14
N SER A 65 -11.64 17.72 8.75
CA SER A 65 -11.47 16.55 9.62
C SER A 65 -10.21 15.76 9.28
N GLY A 66 -9.78 14.88 10.19
CA GLY A 66 -8.70 13.92 9.91
C GLY A 66 -9.05 12.94 8.77
N LEU A 67 -10.33 12.63 8.58
CA LEU A 67 -10.79 11.84 7.44
C LEU A 67 -10.55 12.57 6.12
N ASP A 68 -10.87 13.87 6.05
CA ASP A 68 -10.65 14.68 4.86
C ASP A 68 -9.16 14.79 4.53
N GLN A 69 -8.31 14.95 5.54
CA GLN A 69 -6.85 14.94 5.36
C GLN A 69 -6.37 13.62 4.74
N ALA A 70 -6.84 12.49 5.27
CA ALA A 70 -6.50 11.16 4.76
C ALA A 70 -6.99 10.96 3.32
N GLN A 71 -8.25 11.32 3.03
CA GLN A 71 -8.83 11.23 1.69
C GLN A 71 -8.12 12.13 0.68
N TYR A 72 -7.70 13.32 1.11
CA TYR A 72 -6.92 14.24 0.27
C TYR A 72 -5.57 13.63 -0.09
N ALA A 73 -4.84 13.08 0.87
CA ALA A 73 -3.57 12.39 0.63
C ALA A 73 -3.76 11.15 -0.26
N ASP A 74 -4.81 10.36 -0.04
CA ASP A 74 -5.15 9.24 -0.91
C ASP A 74 -5.36 9.70 -2.37
N MET A 75 -6.09 10.80 -2.57
CA MET A 75 -6.42 11.30 -3.89
C MET A 75 -5.21 11.93 -4.61
N LYS A 76 -4.31 12.56 -3.86
CA LYS A 76 -3.11 13.23 -4.40
C LYS A 76 -1.91 12.31 -4.58
N MET A 77 -1.81 11.22 -3.81
CA MET A 77 -0.63 10.35 -3.79
C MET A 77 -0.99 8.88 -4.04
N TRP A 78 -1.91 8.32 -3.26
CA TRP A 78 -2.17 6.88 -3.28
C TRP A 78 -2.86 6.39 -4.56
N LEU A 79 -3.94 7.06 -4.97
CA LEU A 79 -4.69 6.72 -6.18
C LEU A 79 -3.81 6.81 -7.43
N PRO A 80 -3.15 7.94 -7.75
CA PRO A 80 -2.30 8.01 -8.93
C PRO A 80 -1.04 7.14 -8.80
N GLY A 81 -0.46 7.00 -7.60
CA GLY A 81 0.81 6.29 -7.41
C GLY A 81 0.73 4.76 -7.35
N ASP A 82 -0.44 4.19 -7.05
CA ASP A 82 -0.62 2.73 -6.91
C ASP A 82 -1.83 2.24 -7.72
N ILE A 83 -3.03 2.66 -7.32
CA ILE A 83 -4.28 2.03 -7.79
C ILE A 83 -4.54 2.31 -9.27
N LEU A 84 -4.55 3.59 -9.67
CA LEU A 84 -4.89 4.01 -11.03
C LEU A 84 -3.78 3.65 -12.02
N THR A 85 -2.52 3.85 -11.64
CA THR A 85 -1.37 3.47 -12.48
C THR A 85 -1.39 1.97 -12.81
N LYS A 86 -1.73 1.12 -11.84
CA LYS A 86 -1.84 -0.32 -12.09
C LYS A 86 -2.98 -0.65 -13.05
N VAL A 87 -4.17 -0.10 -12.85
CA VAL A 87 -5.34 -0.37 -13.70
C VAL A 87 -5.05 0.08 -15.13
N ASP A 88 -4.61 1.33 -15.31
CA ASP A 88 -4.28 1.91 -16.61
C ASP A 88 -3.24 1.09 -17.38
N ARG A 89 -2.08 0.82 -16.75
CA ARG A 89 -1.00 0.08 -17.43
C ARG A 89 -1.40 -1.36 -17.77
N THR A 90 -2.20 -2.01 -16.94
CA THR A 90 -2.61 -3.40 -17.18
C THR A 90 -3.74 -3.51 -18.21
N SER A 91 -4.68 -2.56 -18.22
CA SER A 91 -5.76 -2.55 -19.23
C SER A 91 -5.21 -2.15 -20.60
N MET A 92 -4.36 -1.13 -20.67
CA MET A 92 -3.77 -0.67 -21.93
C MET A 92 -2.78 -1.68 -22.53
N ALA A 93 -2.12 -2.50 -21.69
CA ALA A 93 -1.28 -3.60 -22.19
C ALA A 93 -2.05 -4.62 -23.05
N VAL A 94 -3.38 -4.67 -22.94
CA VAL A 94 -4.27 -5.51 -23.76
C VAL A 94 -5.26 -4.69 -24.60
N GLY A 95 -4.99 -3.39 -24.79
CA GLY A 95 -5.80 -2.50 -25.63
C GLY A 95 -7.18 -2.15 -25.05
N LEU A 96 -7.36 -2.23 -23.73
CA LEU A 96 -8.61 -1.89 -23.05
C LEU A 96 -8.53 -0.55 -22.32
N GLU A 97 -9.50 0.33 -22.57
CA GLU A 97 -9.69 1.59 -21.83
C GLU A 97 -10.56 1.31 -20.58
N ALA A 98 -9.97 1.38 -19.39
CA ALA A 98 -10.70 1.32 -18.13
C ALA A 98 -11.30 2.70 -17.79
N ARG A 99 -12.47 2.71 -17.14
CA ARG A 99 -13.11 3.93 -16.64
C ARG A 99 -13.50 3.77 -15.18
N GLU A 100 -13.33 4.85 -14.41
CA GLU A 100 -13.63 4.90 -12.97
C GLU A 100 -14.76 5.91 -12.68
N PRO A 101 -16.05 5.55 -12.90
CA PRO A 101 -17.17 6.49 -12.71
C PRO A 101 -17.26 7.10 -11.32
N LEU A 102 -16.77 6.40 -10.30
CA LEU A 102 -16.76 6.90 -8.92
C LEU A 102 -15.73 8.02 -8.67
N LEU A 103 -14.85 8.28 -9.64
CA LEU A 103 -13.88 9.38 -9.61
C LEU A 103 -14.27 10.55 -10.53
N ASP A 104 -15.51 10.61 -11.03
CA ASP A 104 -16.03 11.81 -11.70
C ASP A 104 -15.91 13.01 -10.74
N HIS A 105 -15.32 14.11 -11.22
CA HIS A 105 -15.04 15.28 -10.39
C HIS A 105 -16.29 15.86 -9.72
N ARG A 106 -17.46 15.82 -10.36
CA ARG A 106 -18.72 16.32 -9.78
C ARG A 106 -19.17 15.44 -8.62
N LEU A 107 -19.00 14.12 -8.75
CA LEU A 107 -19.31 13.20 -7.66
C LEU A 107 -18.35 13.39 -6.48
N LEU A 108 -17.06 13.60 -6.76
CA LEU A 108 -16.05 13.85 -5.73
C LEU A 108 -16.27 15.19 -5.03
N GLU A 109 -16.56 16.26 -5.76
CA GLU A 109 -16.90 17.58 -5.20
C GLU A 109 -18.15 17.51 -4.33
N PHE A 110 -19.21 16.85 -4.81
CA PHE A 110 -20.40 16.58 -4.00
C PHE A 110 -20.05 15.80 -2.74
N ALA A 111 -19.31 14.69 -2.87
CA ALA A 111 -18.94 13.85 -1.74
C ALA A 111 -18.06 14.58 -0.71
N ALA A 112 -17.18 15.47 -1.15
CA ALA A 112 -16.34 16.30 -0.29
C ALA A 112 -17.15 17.35 0.48
N SER A 113 -18.28 17.82 -0.06
CA SER A 113 -19.20 18.73 0.63
C SER A 113 -20.03 18.05 1.74
N LEU A 114 -20.09 16.72 1.76
CA LEU A 114 -20.93 15.98 2.70
C LEU A 114 -20.32 15.95 4.11
N PRO A 115 -21.16 16.11 5.16
CA PRO A 115 -20.73 15.87 6.54
C PRO A 115 -20.10 14.50 6.70
N GLU A 116 -19.03 14.41 7.51
CA GLU A 116 -18.30 13.15 7.75
C GLU A 116 -19.23 11.99 8.13
N LYS A 117 -20.24 12.25 8.97
CA LYS A 117 -21.25 11.27 9.41
C LYS A 117 -22.05 10.62 8.27
N MET A 118 -22.13 11.24 7.10
CA MET A 118 -22.79 10.67 5.92
C MET A 118 -21.84 9.76 5.12
N ARG A 119 -20.52 9.92 5.29
CA ARG A 119 -19.50 9.06 4.66
C ARG A 119 -19.18 7.86 5.55
N ILE A 120 -19.09 8.08 6.87
CA ILE A 120 -18.81 7.06 7.88
C ILE A 120 -19.80 7.20 9.05
N MET A 121 -20.50 6.12 9.40
CA MET A 121 -21.44 6.11 10.53
C MET A 121 -21.33 4.80 11.31
N GLY A 122 -21.16 4.86 12.63
CA GLY A 122 -21.11 3.66 13.48
C GLY A 122 -20.04 2.64 13.07
N GLY A 123 -18.87 3.11 12.60
CA GLY A 123 -17.80 2.26 12.06
C GLY A 123 -18.03 1.71 10.65
N GLN A 124 -19.17 2.04 10.03
CA GLN A 124 -19.49 1.66 8.66
C GLN A 124 -19.08 2.77 7.68
N GLY A 125 -18.07 2.49 6.87
CA GLY A 125 -17.71 3.35 5.74
C GLY A 125 -18.65 3.20 4.54
N LYS A 126 -18.59 4.18 3.63
CA LYS A 126 -19.47 4.28 2.44
C LYS A 126 -20.95 4.32 2.82
N TRP A 127 -21.29 4.93 3.96
CA TRP A 127 -22.63 4.83 4.55
C TRP A 127 -23.72 5.33 3.60
N LEU A 128 -23.64 6.59 3.14
CA LEU A 128 -24.63 7.16 2.24
C LEU A 128 -24.75 6.35 0.93
N MET A 129 -23.61 5.98 0.34
CA MET A 129 -23.56 5.19 -0.89
C MET A 129 -24.26 3.83 -0.73
N LYS A 130 -24.11 3.17 0.42
CA LYS A 130 -24.82 1.91 0.69
C LYS A 130 -26.31 2.11 0.80
N ARG A 131 -26.75 3.16 1.52
CA ARG A 131 -28.17 3.51 1.68
C ARG A 131 -28.84 3.83 0.35
N THR A 132 -28.20 4.62 -0.51
CA THR A 132 -28.77 4.97 -1.82
C THR A 132 -28.89 3.78 -2.77
N MET A 133 -28.10 2.72 -2.56
CA MET A 133 -28.11 1.51 -3.39
C MET A 133 -29.03 0.40 -2.87
N GLU A 134 -29.70 0.56 -1.72
CA GLU A 134 -30.59 -0.47 -1.14
C GLU A 134 -31.76 -0.87 -2.06
N GLY A 135 -32.20 0.03 -2.95
CA GLY A 135 -33.23 -0.26 -3.95
C GLY A 135 -32.71 -1.01 -5.19
N TYR A 136 -31.39 -1.10 -5.37
CA TYR A 136 -30.75 -1.65 -6.57
C TYR A 136 -29.97 -2.95 -6.32
N LEU A 137 -29.48 -3.16 -5.09
CA LEU A 137 -28.61 -4.29 -4.77
C LEU A 137 -29.07 -5.02 -3.50
N PRO A 138 -28.93 -6.37 -3.45
CA PRO A 138 -29.18 -7.15 -2.25
C PRO A 138 -28.35 -6.71 -1.04
N LYS A 139 -28.94 -6.82 0.16
CA LYS A 139 -28.30 -6.39 1.42
C LYS A 139 -27.02 -7.16 1.72
N ASP A 140 -26.95 -8.43 1.39
CA ASP A 140 -25.75 -9.27 1.57
C ASP A 140 -24.59 -8.82 0.69
N ILE A 141 -24.85 -8.26 -0.49
CA ILE A 141 -23.83 -7.62 -1.35
C ILE A 141 -23.42 -6.25 -0.81
N LEU A 142 -24.37 -5.38 -0.46
CA LEU A 142 -24.10 -4.01 0.00
C LEU A 142 -23.36 -3.96 1.34
N TYR A 143 -23.72 -4.87 2.25
CA TYR A 143 -23.25 -4.87 3.63
C TYR A 143 -22.19 -5.94 3.92
N ARG A 144 -21.75 -6.67 2.89
CA ARG A 144 -20.62 -7.58 2.95
C ARG A 144 -19.37 -6.89 3.53
N PRO A 145 -18.55 -7.62 4.33
CA PRO A 145 -17.24 -7.14 4.76
C PRO A 145 -16.33 -6.73 3.60
N LYS A 146 -15.59 -5.63 3.76
CA LYS A 146 -14.63 -5.15 2.75
C LYS A 146 -13.60 -6.25 2.47
N MET A 147 -13.51 -6.64 1.20
CA MET A 147 -12.49 -7.54 0.69
C MET A 147 -11.63 -6.78 -0.30
N GLY A 148 -10.31 -6.79 -0.09
CA GLY A 148 -9.37 -6.22 -1.06
C GLY A 148 -9.18 -7.16 -2.25
N PHE A 149 -8.70 -6.61 -3.35
CA PHE A 149 -8.17 -7.38 -4.47
C PHE A 149 -6.74 -7.79 -4.14
N VAL A 150 -6.60 -8.91 -3.41
CA VAL A 150 -5.29 -9.36 -2.90
C VAL A 150 -4.82 -10.56 -3.70
N THR A 151 -3.73 -10.40 -4.42
CA THR A 151 -2.99 -11.51 -5.03
C THR A 151 -2.35 -12.36 -3.93
N PRO A 152 -2.38 -13.70 -4.00
CA PRO A 152 -1.86 -14.58 -2.95
C PRO A 152 -0.32 -14.68 -2.97
N ILE A 153 0.35 -13.53 -3.03
CA ILE A 153 1.82 -13.39 -3.08
C ILE A 153 2.49 -14.14 -1.93
N ASP A 154 1.92 -14.04 -0.72
CA ASP A 154 2.45 -14.72 0.47
C ASP A 154 2.41 -16.25 0.37
N GLN A 155 1.52 -16.82 -0.46
CA GLN A 155 1.46 -18.26 -0.70
C GLN A 155 2.46 -18.65 -1.78
N TRP A 156 2.58 -17.83 -2.83
CA TRP A 156 3.53 -18.06 -3.91
C TRP A 156 4.97 -18.07 -3.40
N PHE A 157 5.39 -17.07 -2.62
CA PHE A 157 6.76 -17.03 -2.07
C PHE A 157 7.04 -18.06 -0.97
N ARG A 158 6.02 -18.77 -0.46
CA ARG A 158 6.22 -19.96 0.39
C ARG A 158 6.23 -21.27 -0.40
N GLY A 159 5.78 -21.23 -1.66
CA GLY A 159 5.66 -22.39 -2.53
C GLY A 159 6.38 -22.15 -3.84
N SER A 160 5.61 -21.95 -4.92
CA SER A 160 6.11 -21.93 -6.30
C SER A 160 7.17 -20.88 -6.61
N LEU A 161 7.25 -19.79 -5.84
CA LEU A 161 8.24 -18.71 -6.00
C LEU A 161 9.28 -18.68 -4.87
N ALA A 162 9.36 -19.72 -4.02
CA ALA A 162 10.31 -19.74 -2.90
C ALA A 162 11.77 -19.61 -3.37
N ASP A 163 12.13 -20.30 -4.45
CA ASP A 163 13.49 -20.23 -5.01
C ASP A 163 13.79 -18.87 -5.64
N GLU A 164 12.78 -18.22 -6.22
CA GLU A 164 12.91 -16.85 -6.74
C GLU A 164 13.14 -15.85 -5.59
N ALA A 165 12.47 -16.03 -4.45
CA ALA A 165 12.75 -15.22 -3.25
C ALA A 165 14.17 -15.42 -2.72
N ARG A 166 14.70 -16.66 -2.74
CA ARG A 166 16.08 -16.95 -2.31
C ARG A 166 17.10 -16.32 -3.25
N ALA A 167 16.86 -16.40 -4.55
CA ALA A 167 17.75 -15.92 -5.60
C ALA A 167 18.02 -14.41 -5.52
N LEU A 168 17.08 -13.62 -4.96
CA LEU A 168 17.25 -12.19 -4.72
C LEU A 168 18.54 -11.86 -3.96
N SER A 169 18.90 -12.67 -2.96
CA SER A 169 20.08 -12.42 -2.13
C SER A 169 21.41 -12.56 -2.88
N THR A 170 21.40 -13.35 -3.95
CA THR A 170 22.54 -13.63 -4.83
C THR A 170 22.45 -12.90 -6.18
N SER A 171 21.48 -11.99 -6.32
CA SER A 171 21.28 -11.22 -7.54
C SER A 171 22.45 -10.30 -7.83
N LEU A 172 23.12 -10.49 -8.98
CA LEU A 172 24.20 -9.62 -9.43
C LEU A 172 23.71 -8.18 -9.62
N THR A 173 22.50 -8.02 -10.19
CA THR A 173 21.90 -6.72 -10.46
C THR A 173 21.66 -5.93 -9.18
N LEU A 174 21.08 -6.55 -8.15
CA LEU A 174 20.88 -5.88 -6.86
C LEU A 174 22.21 -5.63 -6.15
N SER A 175 23.16 -6.55 -6.24
CA SER A 175 24.49 -6.40 -5.65
C SER A 175 25.28 -5.24 -6.27
N GLN A 176 25.20 -5.04 -7.60
CA GLN A 176 25.91 -3.97 -8.31
C GLN A 176 25.42 -2.57 -7.92
N MET A 177 24.14 -2.44 -7.56
CA MET A 177 23.60 -1.15 -7.14
C MET A 177 24.03 -0.75 -5.72
N ASP A 178 24.45 -1.72 -4.90
CA ASP A 178 24.84 -1.51 -3.51
C ASP A 178 23.78 -0.71 -2.71
N LEU A 179 22.51 -1.02 -2.96
CA LEU A 179 21.36 -0.37 -2.28
C LEU A 179 20.84 -1.17 -1.10
N PHE A 180 21.02 -2.49 -1.13
CA PHE A 180 20.45 -3.43 -0.16
C PHE A 180 21.51 -4.39 0.37
N ASP A 181 21.36 -4.81 1.63
CA ASP A 181 22.17 -5.85 2.24
C ASP A 181 21.66 -7.25 1.83
N SER A 182 22.48 -7.98 1.08
CA SER A 182 22.18 -9.34 0.63
C SER A 182 21.86 -10.32 1.76
N LYS A 183 22.50 -10.20 2.93
CA LYS A 183 22.23 -11.05 4.10
C LYS A 183 20.86 -10.72 4.69
N ALA A 184 20.49 -9.44 4.71
CA ALA A 184 19.16 -9.02 5.16
C ALA A 184 18.06 -9.53 4.22
N ILE A 185 18.29 -9.49 2.90
CA ILE A 185 17.39 -10.07 1.90
C ILE A 185 17.26 -11.59 2.11
N ALA A 186 18.38 -12.32 2.25
CA ALA A 186 18.38 -13.77 2.47
C ALA A 186 17.56 -14.13 3.72
N LYS A 187 17.78 -13.41 4.82
CA LYS A 187 17.02 -13.60 6.05
C LYS A 187 15.53 -13.32 5.85
N ALA A 188 15.17 -12.25 5.15
CA ALA A 188 13.78 -11.91 4.88
C ALA A 188 13.06 -12.99 4.04
N ALA A 189 13.76 -13.57 3.06
CA ALA A 189 13.26 -14.68 2.26
C ALA A 189 13.02 -15.93 3.12
N GLU A 190 14.03 -16.38 3.87
CA GLU A 190 13.92 -17.59 4.70
C GLU A 190 12.89 -17.43 5.83
N ASP A 191 12.80 -16.26 6.46
CA ASP A 191 11.78 -15.99 7.47
C ASP A 191 10.36 -16.02 6.88
N HIS A 192 10.19 -15.64 5.62
CA HIS A 192 8.89 -15.72 4.94
C HIS A 192 8.52 -17.15 4.53
N ILE A 193 9.45 -17.87 3.91
CA ILE A 193 9.29 -19.24 3.45
C ILE A 193 8.94 -20.15 4.64
N ALA A 194 9.67 -20.01 5.75
CA ALA A 194 9.41 -20.77 6.98
C ALA A 194 8.17 -20.29 7.75
N GLY A 195 7.47 -19.24 7.30
CA GLY A 195 6.27 -18.72 7.95
C GLY A 195 6.51 -17.95 9.25
N ARG A 196 7.76 -17.60 9.58
CA ARG A 196 8.11 -16.85 10.79
C ARG A 196 7.65 -15.39 10.74
N ILE A 197 7.90 -14.72 9.60
CA ILE A 197 7.53 -13.32 9.38
C ILE A 197 6.89 -13.19 7.99
N ASN A 198 5.80 -12.44 7.88
CA ASN A 198 5.19 -12.21 6.57
C ASN A 198 5.91 -11.09 5.78
N ASN A 199 6.96 -11.46 5.03
CA ASN A 199 7.66 -10.55 4.10
C ASN A 199 7.16 -10.62 2.64
N GLY A 200 5.99 -11.18 2.35
CA GLY A 200 5.60 -11.47 0.96
C GLY A 200 5.52 -10.22 0.07
N ARG A 201 4.98 -9.12 0.59
CA ARG A 201 4.94 -7.83 -0.12
C ARG A 201 6.32 -7.22 -0.34
N LEU A 202 7.21 -7.33 0.64
CA LEU A 202 8.59 -6.87 0.54
C LEU A 202 9.34 -7.63 -0.56
N LEU A 203 9.26 -8.96 -0.53
CA LEU A 203 9.89 -9.82 -1.52
C LEU A 203 9.36 -9.52 -2.92
N TRP A 204 8.04 -9.32 -3.07
CA TRP A 204 7.45 -8.92 -4.34
C TRP A 204 8.06 -7.62 -4.88
N GLN A 205 8.24 -6.61 -4.04
CA GLN A 205 8.85 -5.34 -4.46
C GLN A 205 10.30 -5.51 -4.91
N LEU A 206 11.08 -6.35 -4.22
CA LEU A 206 12.46 -6.66 -4.61
C LEU A 206 12.53 -7.44 -5.93
N VAL A 207 11.67 -8.44 -6.12
CA VAL A 207 11.58 -9.19 -7.40
C VAL A 207 11.18 -8.25 -8.54
N MET A 208 10.17 -7.40 -8.35
CA MET A 208 9.75 -6.46 -9.39
C MET A 208 10.85 -5.44 -9.70
N LEU A 209 11.57 -4.96 -8.68
CA LEU A 209 12.71 -4.07 -8.87
C LEU A 209 13.81 -4.75 -9.68
N GLU A 210 14.28 -5.92 -9.25
CA GLU A 210 15.32 -6.69 -9.96
C GLU A 210 14.94 -6.95 -11.42
N LYS A 211 13.74 -7.49 -11.66
CA LYS A 211 13.26 -7.75 -13.03
C LYS A 211 13.17 -6.50 -13.89
N SER A 212 12.75 -5.37 -13.30
CA SER A 212 12.66 -4.10 -14.02
C SER A 212 14.04 -3.59 -14.39
N LEU A 213 15.01 -3.68 -13.48
CA LEU A 213 16.39 -3.29 -13.73
C LEU A 213 17.04 -4.17 -14.79
N ASN A 214 16.85 -5.49 -14.70
CA ASN A 214 17.30 -6.42 -15.75
C ASN A 214 16.69 -6.07 -17.10
N LYS A 215 15.41 -5.72 -17.16
CA LYS A 215 14.77 -5.35 -18.43
C LYS A 215 15.29 -4.01 -19.00
N LEU A 216 15.65 -3.06 -18.15
CA LEU A 216 16.06 -1.71 -18.56
C LEU A 216 17.55 -1.60 -18.87
N PHE A 217 18.38 -2.43 -18.24
CA PHE A 217 19.84 -2.33 -18.28
C PHE A 217 20.55 -3.61 -18.76
N ALA A 218 19.80 -4.63 -19.21
CA ALA A 218 20.38 -5.78 -19.94
C ALA A 218 20.58 -5.49 -21.42
#